data_AF-A6ZJR4-F1
#
_entry.id   AF-A6ZJR4-F1
#
_cell.length_a   1.000
_cell.length_b   1.000
_cell.length_c   1.000
_cell.angle_alpha   90.00
_cell.angle_beta   90.00
_cell.angle_gamma   90.00
#
_symmetry.space_group_name_H-M   'P 1'
#
loop_
_entity.id
_entity.type
_entity.pdbx_description
1 polymer ?
#
loop_
_entity_poly.entity_id
_entity_poly.type
_entity_poly.pdbx_seq_one_letter_code
_entity_poly.pdbx_strand_id
1 'polypeptide(L)'
;CVYICPNDLMVLDPNEMKAYNQEPDACWECFSCIKICPNQAIGVRGYSDFVPMGSDLVPMMGTEDIMWTCKFRNGNVKRFKFPIRTTPEGTANAYEDLKGSDLESELLATETEAVLINPIETPEWKK
;
A
#
# COMPACT_ATOMS: atom_id res chain seq x y z
N CYS A 1 -13.10 -0.50 -2.95
CA CYS A 1 -12.65 -1.63 -2.12
C CYS A 1 -12.68 -2.94 -2.89
N VAL A 2 -13.76 -3.25 -3.63
CA VAL A 2 -13.88 -4.43 -4.51
C VAL A 2 -12.67 -4.55 -5.46
N TYR A 3 -12.41 -3.52 -6.26
CA TYR A 3 -11.30 -3.48 -7.22
C TYR A 3 -9.90 -3.78 -6.66
N ILE A 4 -9.58 -3.36 -5.43
CA ILE A 4 -8.20 -3.35 -4.93
C ILE A 4 -7.88 -4.53 -4.00
N CYS A 5 -8.89 -5.31 -3.59
CA CYS A 5 -8.64 -6.40 -2.66
C CYS A 5 -7.82 -7.49 -3.38
N PRO A 6 -6.58 -7.77 -2.95
CA PRO A 6 -5.72 -8.70 -3.67
C PRO A 6 -6.21 -10.16 -3.59
N ASN A 7 -7.11 -10.44 -2.64
CA ASN A 7 -7.68 -11.76 -2.41
C ASN A 7 -9.20 -11.78 -2.67
N ASP A 8 -9.73 -10.83 -3.45
CA ASP A 8 -11.14 -10.76 -3.86
C ASP A 8 -12.17 -10.79 -2.72
N LEU A 9 -11.82 -10.29 -1.53
CA LEU A 9 -12.66 -10.43 -0.34
C LEU A 9 -13.74 -9.34 -0.22
N MET A 10 -13.51 -8.18 -0.82
CA MET A 10 -14.41 -7.04 -0.71
C MET A 10 -15.48 -7.13 -1.80
N VAL A 11 -16.75 -7.22 -1.43
CA VAL A 11 -17.88 -7.35 -2.37
C VAL A 11 -18.94 -6.29 -2.08
N LEU A 12 -19.76 -5.98 -3.09
CA LEU A 12 -20.90 -5.06 -2.97
C LEU A 12 -22.18 -5.86 -2.75
N ASP A 13 -22.93 -5.52 -1.70
CA ASP A 13 -24.34 -5.93 -1.60
C ASP A 13 -25.20 -4.98 -2.47
N PRO A 14 -25.88 -5.48 -3.53
CA PRO A 14 -26.67 -4.65 -4.43
C PRO A 14 -28.00 -4.19 -3.83
N ASN A 15 -28.49 -4.82 -2.75
CA ASN A 15 -29.74 -4.42 -2.10
C ASN A 15 -29.47 -3.29 -1.10
N GLU A 16 -28.44 -3.45 -0.27
CA GLU A 16 -28.06 -2.47 0.76
C GLU A 16 -27.20 -1.33 0.21
N MET A 17 -26.62 -1.52 -0.99
CA MET A 17 -25.65 -0.61 -1.62
C MET A 17 -24.47 -0.32 -0.69
N LYS A 18 -24.02 -1.35 0.03
CA LYS A 18 -22.89 -1.30 0.97
C LYS A 18 -21.93 -2.44 0.70
N ALA A 19 -20.65 -2.16 0.85
CA ALA A 19 -19.62 -3.19 0.70
C ALA A 19 -19.38 -3.94 2.02
N TYR A 20 -19.03 -5.22 1.93
CA TYR A 20 -18.62 -6.05 3.05
C TYR A 20 -17.45 -6.97 2.66
N ASN A 21 -16.82 -7.58 3.67
CA ASN A 21 -15.82 -8.64 3.46
C ASN A 21 -16.53 -10.00 3.51
N GLN A 22 -16.46 -10.79 2.43
CA GLN A 22 -17.14 -12.08 2.32
C GLN A 22 -16.44 -13.24 3.05
N GLU A 23 -15.13 -13.15 3.28
CA GLU A 23 -14.32 -14.20 3.91
C GLU A 23 -13.22 -13.57 4.81
N PRO A 24 -13.59 -13.18 6.05
CA PRO A 24 -12.68 -12.43 6.93
C PRO A 24 -11.45 -13.22 7.43
N ASP A 25 -11.51 -14.54 7.47
CA ASP A 25 -10.42 -15.45 7.82
C ASP A 25 -9.36 -15.56 6.73
N ALA A 26 -9.73 -15.28 5.48
CA ALA A 26 -8.79 -15.13 4.36
C ALA A 26 -8.23 -13.69 4.23
N CYS A 27 -8.62 -12.76 5.11
CA CYS A 27 -8.09 -11.41 5.13
C CYS A 27 -6.62 -11.43 5.56
N TRP A 28 -5.76 -10.70 4.83
CA TRP A 28 -4.35 -10.53 5.20
C TRP A 28 -4.06 -9.22 5.93
N GLU A 29 -5.10 -8.45 6.27
CA GLU A 29 -4.97 -7.12 6.91
C GLU A 29 -3.96 -6.21 6.21
N CYS A 30 -3.94 -6.19 4.86
CA CYS A 30 -2.99 -5.39 4.06
C CYS A 30 -3.35 -3.89 3.98
N PHE A 31 -4.54 -3.52 4.45
CA PHE A 31 -5.13 -2.17 4.41
C PHE A 31 -5.40 -1.60 3.01
N SER A 32 -5.21 -2.34 1.90
CA SER A 32 -5.45 -1.80 0.55
C SER A 32 -6.89 -1.29 0.38
N CYS A 33 -7.88 -2.05 0.84
CA CYS A 33 -9.28 -1.66 0.78
C CYS A 33 -9.59 -0.42 1.64
N ILE A 34 -8.90 -0.27 2.78
CA ILE A 34 -9.03 0.87 3.70
C ILE A 34 -8.44 2.13 3.06
N LYS A 35 -7.19 2.05 2.59
CA LYS A 35 -6.43 3.16 2.01
C LYS A 35 -7.12 3.78 0.79
N ILE A 36 -7.72 2.95 -0.08
CA ILE A 36 -8.36 3.44 -1.31
C ILE A 36 -9.78 3.95 -1.11
N CYS A 37 -10.40 3.72 0.05
CA CYS A 37 -11.81 4.06 0.25
C CYS A 37 -11.99 5.59 0.32
N PRO A 38 -12.64 6.23 -0.66
CA PRO A 38 -12.74 7.70 -0.68
C PRO A 38 -13.59 8.22 0.48
N ASN A 39 -14.53 7.42 0.97
CA ASN A 39 -15.41 7.76 2.09
C ASN A 39 -14.82 7.38 3.45
N GLN A 40 -13.64 6.74 3.48
CA GLN A 40 -13.00 6.24 4.72
C GLN A 40 -13.94 5.37 5.56
N ALA A 41 -14.77 4.56 4.89
CA ALA A 41 -15.83 3.78 5.52
C ALA A 41 -15.40 2.37 6.00
N ILE A 42 -14.12 2.04 5.84
CA ILE A 42 -13.59 0.70 6.12
C ILE A 42 -12.53 0.84 7.19
N GLY A 43 -12.63 0.03 8.24
CA GLY A 43 -11.59 -0.13 9.26
C GLY A 43 -11.17 -1.60 9.34
N VAL A 44 -10.07 -1.87 10.04
CA VAL A 44 -9.66 -3.23 10.37
C VAL A 44 -9.95 -3.50 11.84
N ARG A 45 -10.46 -4.70 12.12
CA ARG A 45 -10.51 -5.23 13.48
C ARG A 45 -9.61 -6.44 13.51
N GLY A 46 -8.54 -6.36 14.30
CA GLY A 46 -7.52 -7.39 14.40
C GLY A 46 -8.09 -8.80 14.58
N TYR A 47 -7.41 -9.79 14.00
CA TYR A 47 -7.78 -11.21 14.10
C TYR A 47 -8.18 -11.63 15.51
N SER A 48 -9.35 -12.25 15.63
CA SER A 48 -9.95 -12.59 16.93
C SER A 48 -9.17 -13.62 17.73
N ASP A 49 -8.34 -14.43 17.08
CA ASP A 49 -7.60 -15.52 17.72
C ASP A 49 -6.54 -15.02 18.70
N PHE A 50 -6.00 -13.81 18.48
CA PHE A 50 -4.91 -13.28 19.31
C PHE A 50 -4.95 -11.76 19.54
N VAL A 51 -5.83 -11.00 18.89
CA VAL A 51 -5.91 -9.53 19.07
C VAL A 51 -7.04 -9.14 20.04
N PRO A 52 -6.71 -8.56 21.22
CA PRO A 52 -7.73 -8.02 22.12
C PRO A 52 -8.49 -6.85 21.49
N MET A 53 -9.75 -6.66 21.88
CA MET A 53 -10.56 -5.55 21.38
C MET A 53 -10.02 -4.18 21.81
N GLY A 54 -10.37 -3.13 21.07
CA GLY A 54 -10.22 -1.73 21.50
C GLY A 54 -9.00 -0.99 20.95
N SER A 55 -8.11 -1.66 20.20
CA SER A 55 -7.12 -0.99 19.37
C SER A 55 -7.69 -0.61 18.01
N ASP A 56 -7.15 0.45 17.41
CA ASP A 56 -7.54 0.90 16.06
C ASP A 56 -6.32 1.48 15.32
N LEU A 57 -6.26 1.26 14.01
CA LEU A 57 -5.20 1.71 13.10
C LEU A 57 -5.86 2.38 11.90
N VAL A 58 -5.66 3.69 11.77
CA VAL A 58 -6.31 4.48 10.71
C VAL A 58 -5.25 5.13 9.82
N PRO A 59 -5.10 4.69 8.56
CA PRO A 59 -4.28 5.38 7.57
C PRO A 59 -5.04 6.52 6.90
N MET A 60 -4.31 7.58 6.53
CA MET A 60 -4.74 8.60 5.59
C MET A 60 -3.65 8.71 4.52
N MET A 61 -3.95 8.20 3.31
CA MET A 61 -3.01 8.16 2.19
C MET A 61 -3.15 9.42 1.34
N GLY A 62 -2.07 10.19 1.22
CA GLY A 62 -1.92 11.26 0.26
C GLY A 62 -1.24 10.78 -1.03
N THR A 63 -0.74 11.73 -1.82
CA THR A 63 -0.02 11.43 -3.09
C THR A 63 1.47 11.18 -2.88
N GLU A 64 2.09 11.90 -1.93
CA GLU A 64 3.53 11.84 -1.63
C GLU A 64 3.84 11.32 -0.22
N ASP A 65 2.84 11.27 0.66
CA ASP A 65 2.97 10.81 2.04
C ASP A 65 1.76 9.99 2.52
N ILE A 66 1.94 9.28 3.63
CA ILE A 66 0.89 8.57 4.36
C ILE A 66 0.96 8.93 5.84
N MET A 67 -0.18 9.26 6.43
CA MET A 67 -0.33 9.46 7.86
C MET A 67 -0.97 8.24 8.50
N TRP A 68 -0.53 7.91 9.71
CA TRP A 68 -1.08 6.82 10.51
C TRP A 68 -1.47 7.34 11.88
N THR A 69 -2.69 7.01 12.31
CA THR A 69 -3.13 7.15 13.70
C THR A 69 -3.25 5.78 14.33
N CYS A 70 -2.45 5.52 15.35
CA CYS A 70 -2.48 4.28 16.12
C CYS A 70 -3.10 4.53 17.48
N LYS A 71 -4.31 3.98 17.70
CA LYS A 71 -5.01 4.03 18.99
C LYS A 71 -4.82 2.69 19.70
N PHE A 72 -4.23 2.74 20.89
CA PHE A 72 -4.08 1.58 21.75
C PHE A 72 -5.35 1.33 22.56
N ARG A 73 -5.55 0.09 23.02
CA ARG A 73 -6.69 -0.29 23.88
C ARG A 73 -6.82 0.56 25.14
N ASN A 74 -5.70 1.03 25.69
CA ASN A 74 -5.68 1.90 26.88
C ASN A 74 -6.00 3.38 26.59
N GLY A 75 -6.36 3.72 25.35
CA GLY A 75 -6.69 5.09 24.93
C GLY A 75 -5.49 5.92 24.47
N ASN A 76 -4.25 5.45 24.61
CA ASN A 76 -3.09 6.15 24.08
C ASN A 76 -3.20 6.28 22.56
N VAL A 77 -2.85 7.45 22.02
CA VAL A 77 -2.85 7.72 20.58
C VAL A 77 -1.46 8.13 20.15
N LYS A 78 -0.91 7.46 19.13
CA LYS A 78 0.32 7.86 18.45
C LYS A 78 -0.02 8.23 17.01
N ARG A 79 0.64 9.27 16.49
CA ARG A 79 0.49 9.71 15.09
C ARG A 79 1.84 9.72 14.41
N PHE A 80 1.86 9.22 13.19
CA PHE A 80 3.05 9.14 12.35
C PHE A 80 2.74 9.68 10.97
N LYS A 81 3.78 10.15 10.28
CA LYS A 81 3.71 10.59 8.89
C LYS A 81 4.97 10.11 8.19
N PHE A 82 4.82 9.44 7.06
CA PHE A 82 5.93 8.89 6.29
C PHE A 82 5.80 9.29 4.82
N PRO A 83 6.89 9.70 4.15
CA PRO A 83 6.87 9.87 2.70
C PRO A 83 6.74 8.51 2.02
N ILE A 84 5.94 8.44 0.95
CA ILE A 84 5.70 7.22 0.15
C ILE A 84 6.19 7.35 -1.29
N ARG A 85 6.39 8.57 -1.80
CA ARG A 85 6.81 8.82 -3.17
C ARG A 85 7.58 10.13 -3.28
N THR A 86 8.63 10.15 -4.10
CA THR A 86 9.45 11.34 -4.39
C THR A 86 9.18 11.96 -5.75
N THR A 87 8.35 11.31 -6.57
CA THR A 87 7.97 11.73 -7.93
C THR A 87 6.44 11.72 -8.06
N PRO A 88 5.83 12.52 -8.96
CA PRO A 88 4.38 12.50 -9.15
C PRO A 88 3.84 11.14 -9.61
N GLU A 89 2.55 10.90 -9.37
CA GLU A 89 1.86 9.73 -9.89
C GLU A 89 1.82 9.75 -11.43
N GLY A 90 1.99 8.58 -12.05
CA GLY A 90 1.97 8.44 -13.52
C GLY A 90 3.25 8.88 -14.24
N THR A 91 4.29 9.36 -13.55
CA THR A 91 5.53 9.85 -14.20
C THR A 91 6.70 8.86 -14.15
N ALA A 92 6.45 7.57 -13.89
CA ALA A 92 7.51 6.56 -13.94
C ALA A 92 8.01 6.40 -15.38
N ASN A 93 9.33 6.25 -15.56
CA ASN A 93 9.90 6.05 -16.89
C ASN A 93 9.49 4.67 -17.43
N ALA A 94 8.78 4.65 -18.55
CA ALA A 94 8.33 3.43 -19.21
C ALA A 94 9.43 2.74 -20.04
N TYR A 95 10.58 3.40 -20.24
CA TYR A 95 11.70 2.87 -21.03
C TYR A 95 11.27 2.39 -22.44
N GLU A 96 10.43 3.15 -23.13
CA GLU A 96 9.78 2.72 -24.39
C GLU A 96 10.78 2.32 -25.49
N ASP A 97 11.95 2.98 -25.54
CA ASP A 97 13.00 2.70 -26.52
C ASP A 97 14.06 1.70 -26.04
N LEU A 98 13.93 1.18 -24.81
CA LEU A 98 14.92 0.26 -24.24
C LEU A 98 14.83 -1.10 -24.93
N LYS A 99 15.92 -1.50 -25.58
CA LYS A 99 16.07 -2.82 -26.20
C LYS A 99 17.17 -3.57 -25.49
N GLY A 100 16.86 -4.79 -25.03
CA GLY A 100 17.89 -5.73 -24.60
C GLY A 100 18.81 -6.08 -25.77
N SER A 101 20.05 -6.47 -25.47
CA SER A 101 21.05 -6.84 -26.47
C SER A 101 20.74 -8.16 -27.15
N ASP A 102 20.67 -9.24 -26.36
CA ASP A 102 20.60 -10.62 -26.83
C ASP A 102 19.73 -11.46 -25.89
N LEU A 103 18.72 -12.12 -26.45
CA LEU A 103 17.77 -12.98 -25.72
C LEU A 103 18.39 -14.29 -25.25
N GLU A 104 19.46 -14.74 -25.90
CA GLU A 104 20.19 -15.96 -25.50
C GLU A 104 21.26 -15.67 -24.44
N SER A 105 21.43 -14.40 -24.05
CA SER A 105 22.31 -14.00 -22.96
C SER A 105 21.56 -13.96 -21.63
N GLU A 106 22.31 -14.09 -20.53
CA GLU A 106 21.78 -13.93 -19.17
C GLU A 106 21.59 -12.45 -18.76
N LEU A 107 21.77 -11.50 -19.69
CA LEU A 107 21.72 -10.07 -19.40
C LEU A 107 20.28 -9.55 -19.45
N LEU A 108 19.88 -8.80 -18.43
CA LEU A 108 18.66 -8.00 -18.42
C LEU A 108 18.82 -6.76 -19.32
N ALA A 109 17.69 -6.13 -19.65
CA ALA A 109 17.60 -5.03 -20.61
C ALA A 109 18.51 -3.82 -20.31
N THR A 110 19.01 -3.66 -19.08
CA THR A 110 19.88 -2.55 -18.66
C THR A 110 21.32 -2.96 -18.34
N GLU A 111 21.69 -4.24 -18.54
CA GLU A 111 22.95 -4.79 -18.01
C GLU A 111 24.13 -4.78 -18.99
N THR A 112 24.00 -4.15 -20.16
CA THR A 112 24.97 -4.26 -21.26
C THR A 112 26.14 -3.28 -21.23
N GLU A 113 26.14 -2.27 -20.37
CA GLU A 113 27.32 -1.49 -19.96
C GLU A 113 26.86 -0.60 -18.80
N ALA A 114 27.53 -0.73 -17.66
CA ALA A 114 27.07 -0.22 -16.37
C ALA A 114 26.83 1.30 -16.37
N VAL A 115 25.56 1.71 -16.46
CA VAL A 115 25.07 2.97 -15.90
C VAL A 115 23.92 2.66 -14.95
N LEU A 116 24.12 1.69 -14.05
CA LEU A 116 23.48 1.79 -12.74
C LEU A 116 24.16 2.96 -12.05
N ILE A 117 23.63 4.17 -12.28
CA ILE A 117 24.01 5.36 -11.54
C ILE A 117 23.80 4.98 -10.07
N ASN A 118 24.90 4.85 -9.32
CA ASN A 118 24.82 4.70 -7.87
C ASN A 118 23.85 5.76 -7.35
N PRO A 119 22.88 5.42 -6.48
CA PRO A 119 21.91 6.38 -6.00
C PRO A 119 22.63 7.66 -5.53
N ILE A 120 22.22 8.80 -6.10
CA ILE A 120 22.95 10.08 -6.01
C ILE A 120 23.15 10.53 -4.56
N GLU A 121 22.34 10.05 -3.62
CA GLU A 121 22.58 10.12 -2.18
C GLU A 121 21.61 9.14 -1.49
N THR A 122 22.03 8.52 -0.39
CA THR A 122 21.08 7.85 0.51
C THR A 122 20.08 8.89 1.01
N PRO A 123 18.75 8.67 0.88
CA PRO A 123 17.77 9.60 1.41
C PRO A 123 17.98 9.77 2.92
N GLU A 124 18.30 10.99 3.35
CA GLU A 124 18.36 11.33 4.77
C GLU A 124 16.94 11.34 5.33
N TRP A 125 16.56 10.27 6.04
CA TRP A 125 15.36 10.25 6.86
C TRP A 125 15.58 11.20 8.03
N LYS A 126 15.01 12.42 7.95
CA LYS A 126 15.01 13.35 9.09
C LYS A 126 14.34 12.67 10.28
N LYS A 127 15.13 12.43 11.33
CA LYS A 127 14.69 11.92 12.63
C LYS A 127 13.70 12.86 13.30
#